data_AF-A0A2V9CH21-F1
#
_entry.id   AF-A0A2V9CH21-F1
#
_cell.length_a   1.000
_cell.length_b   1.000
_cell.length_c   1.000
_cell.angle_alpha   90.00
_cell.angle_beta   90.00
_cell.angle_gamma   90.00
#
_symmetry.space_group_name_H-M   'P 1'
#
loop_
_entity.id
_entity.type
_entity.pdbx_description
1 polymer ?
#
loop_
_entity_poly.entity_id
_entity_poly.type
_entity_poly.pdbx_seq_one_letter_code
_entity_poly.pdbx_strand_id
1 'polypeptide(L)'
;MQTADQFVTRMFETNPDFVFTVTRDFVRSCQNPILVLPDDVPAHPYAVAMECAMLAPKAEVSIFPWKEPKERIPLAVRQIHSFLKAHQPA
;
A
#
# COMPACT_ATOMS: atom_id res chain seq x y z
N MET A 1 16.86 19.73 -11.37
CA MET A 1 15.87 18.87 -12.05
C MET A 1 16.45 17.50 -12.35
N GLN A 2 17.60 17.39 -13.03
CA GLN A 2 18.24 16.10 -13.38
C GLN A 2 18.31 15.03 -12.27
N THR A 3 18.65 15.40 -11.03
CA THR A 3 18.72 14.44 -9.91
C THR A 3 17.36 13.88 -9.51
N ALA A 4 16.30 14.70 -9.57
CA ALA A 4 14.94 14.26 -9.24
C ALA A 4 14.41 13.29 -10.31
N ASP A 5 14.65 13.60 -11.58
CA ASP A 5 14.24 12.75 -12.70
C ASP A 5 14.93 11.38 -12.64
N GLN A 6 16.25 11.36 -12.40
CA GLN A 6 17.01 10.12 -12.19
C GLN A 6 16.48 9.29 -11.02
N PHE A 7 16.09 9.94 -9.93
CA PHE A 7 15.51 9.26 -8.77
C PHE A 7 14.17 8.63 -9.10
N VAL A 8 13.28 9.35 -9.80
CA VAL A 8 11.95 8.85 -10.22
C VAL A 8 12.08 7.66 -11.17
N THR A 9 12.93 7.74 -12.19
CA THR A 9 13.20 6.61 -13.11
C THR A 9 13.74 5.39 -12.36
N ARG A 10 14.62 5.59 -11.37
CA ARG A 10 15.11 4.50 -10.53
C ARG A 10 14.00 3.87 -9.69
N MET A 11 13.09 4.70 -9.16
CA MET A 11 12.02 4.26 -8.27
C MET A 11 10.91 3.50 -8.99
N PHE A 12 10.49 3.97 -10.17
CA PHE A 12 9.29 3.46 -10.83
C PHE A 12 9.55 2.70 -12.14
N GLU A 13 10.71 2.88 -12.79
CA GLU A 13 10.90 2.37 -14.17
C GLU A 13 12.01 1.31 -14.28
N THR A 14 13.03 1.35 -13.40
CA THR A 14 14.22 0.48 -13.55
C THR A 14 13.97 -0.97 -13.13
N ASN A 15 13.12 -1.20 -12.12
CA ASN A 15 12.71 -2.53 -11.68
C ASN A 15 11.28 -2.50 -11.09
N PRO A 16 10.24 -2.40 -11.94
CA PRO A 16 8.85 -2.19 -11.50
C PRO A 16 8.14 -3.47 -11.01
N ASP A 17 8.88 -4.51 -10.63
CA ASP A 17 8.30 -5.81 -10.23
C ASP A 17 7.50 -5.75 -8.93
N PHE A 18 8.00 -5.01 -7.93
CA PHE A 18 7.41 -5.01 -6.58
C PHE A 18 7.64 -3.66 -5.87
N VAL A 19 7.44 -3.60 -4.55
CA VAL A 19 7.69 -2.37 -3.79
C VAL A 19 9.18 -2.00 -3.79
N PHE A 20 9.44 -0.70 -3.91
CA PHE A 20 10.78 -0.17 -4.15
C PHE A 20 11.79 -0.47 -3.03
N THR A 21 11.36 -0.49 -1.76
CA THR A 21 12.26 -0.48 -0.61
C THR A 21 12.43 -1.82 0.09
N VAL A 22 11.56 -2.80 -0.17
CA VAL A 22 11.54 -4.07 0.57
C VAL A 22 11.18 -5.25 -0.32
N THR A 23 11.65 -6.44 0.04
CA THR A 23 11.38 -7.67 -0.72
C THR A 23 10.08 -8.34 -0.27
N ARG A 24 9.60 -9.31 -1.06
CA ARG A 24 8.47 -10.18 -0.66
C ARG A 24 8.73 -10.91 0.66
N ASP A 25 9.96 -11.36 0.90
CA ASP A 25 10.35 -12.03 2.16
C ASP A 25 10.32 -11.07 3.36
N PHE A 26 10.70 -9.81 3.16
CA PHE A 26 10.53 -8.79 4.18
C PHE A 26 9.03 -8.62 4.52
N VAL A 27 8.17 -8.50 3.50
CA VAL A 27 6.72 -8.36 3.72
C VAL A 27 6.14 -9.57 4.44
N ARG A 28 6.55 -10.81 4.09
CA ARG A 28 6.14 -12.05 4.80
C ARG A 28 6.53 -12.06 6.27
N SER A 29 7.66 -11.46 6.63
CA SER A 29 8.13 -11.40 8.02
C SER A 29 7.58 -10.22 8.82
N CYS A 30 6.91 -9.26 8.18
CA CYS A 30 6.35 -8.08 8.82
C CYS A 30 5.20 -8.44 9.78
N GLN A 31 5.48 -8.41 11.09
CA GLN A 31 4.48 -8.70 12.13
C GLN A 31 3.63 -7.50 12.53
N ASN A 32 3.99 -6.31 12.06
CA ASN A 32 3.22 -5.10 12.28
C ASN A 32 1.93 -5.20 11.45
N PRO A 33 0.75 -4.94 12.06
CA PRO A 33 -0.47 -4.81 11.29
C PRO A 33 -0.32 -3.75 10.20
N ILE A 34 -0.75 -4.06 8.98
CA ILE A 34 -0.75 -3.12 7.85
C ILE A 34 -2.16 -2.99 7.28
N LEU A 35 -2.58 -1.78 6.96
CA LEU A 35 -3.79 -1.52 6.18
C LEU A 35 -3.37 -1.08 4.78
N VAL A 36 -3.58 -1.94 3.79
CA VAL A 36 -3.27 -1.66 2.39
C VAL A 36 -4.43 -0.89 1.77
N LEU A 37 -4.15 0.28 1.21
CA LEU A 37 -5.10 1.09 0.44
C LEU A 37 -4.75 0.98 -1.06
N PRO A 38 -5.39 0.09 -1.83
CA PRO A 38 -5.00 -0.11 -3.21
C PRO A 38 -5.27 1.14 -4.07
N ASP A 39 -4.43 1.33 -5.07
CA ASP A 39 -4.64 2.24 -6.19
C ASP A 39 -4.46 1.43 -7.49
N ASP A 40 -4.73 2.01 -8.65
CA ASP A 40 -4.52 1.37 -9.94
C ASP A 40 -3.98 2.36 -10.97
N VAL A 41 -2.76 2.83 -10.71
CA VAL A 41 -1.99 3.71 -11.61
C VAL A 41 -0.61 3.11 -11.85
N PRO A 42 0.10 3.46 -12.93
CA PRO A 42 1.40 2.84 -13.25
C PRO A 42 2.42 2.88 -12.09
N ALA A 43 2.45 3.98 -11.33
CA ALA A 43 3.32 4.12 -10.17
C ALA A 43 2.86 3.32 -8.92
N HIS A 44 1.60 2.89 -8.89
CA HIS A 44 0.98 2.14 -7.79
C HIS A 44 0.05 1.04 -8.35
N PRO A 45 0.60 -0.03 -8.94
CA PRO A 45 -0.21 -1.07 -9.59
C PRO A 45 -1.06 -1.84 -8.59
N TYR A 46 -2.33 -2.09 -8.93
CA TYR A 46 -3.25 -2.83 -8.06
C TYR A 46 -2.74 -4.23 -7.69
N ALA A 47 -2.17 -4.95 -8.67
CA ALA A 47 -1.65 -6.30 -8.46
C ALA A 47 -0.56 -6.36 -7.39
N VAL A 48 0.36 -5.38 -7.38
CA VAL A 48 1.43 -5.29 -6.37
C VAL A 48 0.86 -4.96 -4.99
N ALA A 49 -0.14 -4.06 -4.90
CA ALA A 49 -0.82 -3.77 -3.64
C ALA A 49 -1.50 -5.02 -3.04
N MET A 50 -2.20 -5.79 -3.88
CA MET A 50 -2.85 -7.03 -3.44
C MET A 50 -1.82 -8.11 -3.08
N GLU A 51 -0.71 -8.19 -3.79
CA GLU A 51 0.39 -9.09 -3.44
C GLU A 51 0.97 -8.74 -2.06
N CYS A 52 1.21 -7.46 -1.75
CA CYS A 52 1.64 -7.04 -0.41
C CYS A 52 0.65 -7.49 0.68
N ALA A 53 -0.66 -7.33 0.43
CA ALA A 53 -1.70 -7.74 1.37
C ALA A 53 -1.74 -9.27 1.57
N MET A 54 -1.51 -10.06 0.52
CA MET A 54 -1.46 -11.52 0.63
C MET A 54 -0.20 -12.03 1.34
N LEU A 55 0.91 -11.30 1.23
CA LEU A 55 2.18 -11.70 1.82
C LEU A 55 2.27 -11.35 3.31
N ALA A 56 1.76 -10.20 3.73
CA ALA A 56 1.88 -9.76 5.12
C ALA A 56 0.88 -10.49 6.04
N PRO A 57 1.33 -11.11 7.13
CA PRO A 57 0.51 -12.04 7.92
C PRO A 57 -0.64 -11.38 8.70
N LYS A 58 -0.60 -10.05 8.89
CA LYS A 58 -1.62 -9.28 9.62
C LYS A 58 -2.12 -8.11 8.78
N ALA A 59 -2.22 -8.31 7.47
CA ALA A 59 -2.72 -7.29 6.57
C ALA A 59 -4.25 -7.23 6.56
N GLU A 60 -4.76 -6.02 6.46
CA GLU A 60 -6.11 -5.72 6.03
C GLU A 60 -6.06 -4.95 4.70
N VAL A 61 -7.13 -5.06 3.91
CA VAL A 61 -7.28 -4.31 2.66
C VAL A 61 -8.45 -3.36 2.80
N SER A 62 -8.26 -2.11 2.38
CA SER A 62 -9.35 -1.14 2.33
C SER A 62 -10.36 -1.52 1.25
N ILE A 63 -11.53 -0.88 1.30
CA ILE A 63 -12.38 -0.82 0.10
C ILE A 63 -11.58 -0.29 -1.11
N PHE A 64 -11.86 -0.79 -2.30
CA PHE A 64 -11.27 -0.28 -3.54
C PHE A 64 -12.35 -0.12 -4.63
N PRO A 65 -12.34 0.97 -5.42
CA PRO A 65 -11.61 2.22 -5.17
C PRO A 65 -12.08 2.95 -3.90
N TRP A 66 -11.15 3.50 -3.12
CA TRP A 66 -11.46 4.25 -1.89
C TRP A 66 -11.58 5.77 -2.11
N LYS A 67 -10.94 6.31 -3.15
CA LYS A 67 -11.00 7.73 -3.52
C LYS A 67 -12.26 8.08 -4.30
N GLU A 68 -12.78 7.11 -5.07
CA GLU A 68 -13.86 7.31 -6.03
C GLU A 68 -14.94 6.22 -5.93
N PRO A 69 -16.24 6.60 -6.02
CA PRO A 69 -16.72 7.98 -6.03
C PRO A 69 -16.50 8.64 -4.65
N LYS A 70 -16.54 9.98 -4.55
CA LYS A 70 -16.15 10.73 -3.33
C LYS A 70 -16.88 10.30 -2.06
N GLU A 71 -18.07 9.72 -2.19
CA GLU A 71 -18.88 9.17 -1.10
C GLU A 71 -18.21 7.97 -0.40
N ARG A 72 -17.22 7.35 -1.03
CA ARG A 72 -16.41 6.28 -0.41
C ARG A 72 -15.33 6.81 0.52
N ILE A 73 -14.92 8.08 0.40
CA ILE A 73 -13.88 8.67 1.28
C ILE A 73 -14.30 8.58 2.75
N PRO A 74 -15.52 8.97 3.17
CA PRO A 74 -15.96 8.78 4.55
C PRO A 74 -15.94 7.32 5.03
N LEU A 75 -16.20 6.35 4.14
CA LEU A 75 -16.13 4.92 4.46
C LEU A 75 -14.68 4.47 4.70
N ALA A 76 -13.77 4.85 3.80
CA ALA A 76 -12.34 4.56 3.94
C ALA A 76 -11.75 5.20 5.21
N VAL A 77 -12.11 6.45 5.50
CA VAL A 77 -11.70 7.15 6.73
C VAL A 77 -12.20 6.40 7.98
N ARG A 78 -13.45 5.95 8.00
CA ARG A 78 -13.97 5.14 9.12
C ARG A 78 -13.22 3.81 9.29
N GLN A 79 -12.86 3.15 8.20
CA GLN A 79 -12.06 1.93 8.25
C GLN A 79 -10.66 2.21 8.83
N ILE A 80 -9.98 3.26 8.36
CA ILE A 80 -8.67 3.68 8.89
C ILE A 80 -8.75 3.95 10.39
N HIS A 81 -9.76 4.69 10.86
CA HIS A 81 -9.96 4.93 12.29
C HIS A 81 -10.17 3.65 13.08
N SER A 82 -10.92 2.69 12.53
CA SER A 82 -11.20 1.41 13.18
C SER A 82 -9.93 0.57 13.30
N PHE A 83 -9.15 0.49 12.21
CA PHE A 83 -7.85 -0.19 12.18
C PHE A 83 -6.87 0.41 13.20
N LEU A 84 -6.71 1.73 13.22
CA LEU A 84 -5.81 2.42 14.16
C LEU A 84 -6.23 2.23 15.62
N LYS A 85 -7.54 2.19 15.91
CA LYS A 85 -8.05 1.90 17.26
C LYS A 85 -7.82 0.45 17.68
N ALA A 86 -7.94 -0.51 16.76
CA ALA A 86 -7.72 -1.92 17.04
C ALA A 86 -6.24 -2.28 17.28
N HIS A 87 -5.32 -1.46 16.74
CA HIS A 87 -3.87 -1.72 16.79
C HIS A 87 -3.10 -0.64 17.56
N GLN A 88 -3.60 -0.24 18.72
CA GLN A 88 -2.87 0.64 19.63
C GLN A 88 -1.76 -0.14 20.37
N PRO A 89 -0.61 0.49 20.65
CA PRO A 89 0.35 -0.04 21.61
C PRO A 89 -0.35 -0.27 22.96
N ALA A 90 0.13 -1.29 23.69
CA ALA A 90 -0.32 -1.55 25.07
C ALA A 90 0.10 -0.44 26.03
#